data_AF-W0DZ95-F1
#
_entry.id   AF-W0DZ95-F1
#
_cell.length_a   1.000
_cell.length_b   1.000
_cell.length_c   1.000
_cell.angle_alpha   90.00
_cell.angle_beta   90.00
_cell.angle_gamma   90.00
#
_symmetry.space_group_name_H-M   'P 1'
#
loop_
_entity.id
_entity.type
_entity.pdbx_description
1 polymer ?
#
loop_
_entity_poly.entity_id
_entity_poly.type
_entity_poly.pdbx_seq_one_letter_code
_entity_poly.pdbx_strand_id
1 'polypeptide(L)'
;MLKIMYVYCNQLDHEVEVSHLNGSFTDFEDFKLRGHAFIGGLFFNDILEFSLKNLSAEAFKTVEYVMDGAVIATQKECQLSADYVLVQEGTVALVSFRLDVATDSQKDIDDSIDYMISPPNWRSSVNLEKRVHVTKHNLPMFI
;
A
#
# COMPACT_ATOMS: atom_id res chain seq x y z
N MET A 1 -0.53 2.35 -12.80
CA MET A 1 -1.66 1.73 -12.08
C MET A 1 -1.13 1.29 -10.74
N LEU A 2 -1.74 1.75 -9.66
CA LEU A 2 -1.37 1.36 -8.30
C LEU A 2 -1.89 -0.05 -8.01
N LYS A 3 -0.99 -0.96 -7.64
CA LYS A 3 -1.32 -2.31 -7.18
C LYS A 3 -1.01 -2.43 -5.70
N ILE A 4 -2.01 -2.76 -4.89
CA ILE A 4 -1.81 -3.04 -3.48
C ILE A 4 -1.36 -4.49 -3.34
N MET A 5 -0.26 -4.72 -2.63
CA MET A 5 0.30 -6.04 -2.41
C MET A 5 -0.08 -6.57 -1.02
N TYR A 6 0.02 -5.71 -0.01
CA TYR A 6 -0.28 -6.04 1.38
C TYR A 6 -1.05 -4.90 2.03
N VAL A 7 -1.95 -5.24 2.94
CA VAL A 7 -2.64 -4.30 3.82
C VAL A 7 -2.44 -4.75 5.26
N TYR A 8 -1.88 -3.89 6.08
CA TYR A 8 -1.70 -4.11 7.51
C TYR A 8 -2.55 -3.12 8.30
N CYS A 9 -3.35 -3.63 9.24
CA CYS A 9 -4.16 -2.84 10.16
C CYS A 9 -3.48 -2.81 11.53
N ASN A 10 -3.05 -1.62 11.97
CA ASN A 10 -2.28 -1.49 13.21
C ASN A 10 -3.11 -1.83 14.46
N GLN A 11 -4.38 -1.46 14.47
CA GLN A 11 -5.28 -1.67 15.62
C GLN A 11 -5.64 -3.15 15.81
N LEU A 12 -5.63 -3.93 14.73
CA LEU A 12 -5.96 -5.36 14.75
C LEU A 12 -4.70 -6.24 14.78
N ASP A 13 -3.51 -5.65 14.64
CA ASP A 13 -2.23 -6.36 14.47
C ASP A 13 -2.34 -7.48 13.41
N HIS A 14 -2.97 -7.13 12.28
CA HIS A 14 -3.34 -8.09 11.24
C HIS A 14 -2.88 -7.62 9.86
N GLU A 15 -2.25 -8.52 9.12
CA GLU A 15 -1.78 -8.32 7.75
C GLU A 15 -2.52 -9.25 6.79
N VAL A 16 -2.93 -8.70 5.65
CA VAL A 16 -3.59 -9.43 4.57
C VAL A 16 -2.79 -9.22 3.29
N GLU A 17 -2.34 -10.32 2.68
CA GLU A 17 -1.79 -10.31 1.33
C GLU A 17 -2.94 -10.19 0.32
N VAL A 18 -2.91 -9.15 -0.51
CA VAL A 18 -3.95 -8.85 -1.50
C VAL A 18 -3.41 -8.76 -2.92
N SER A 19 -2.16 -9.14 -3.12
CA SER A 19 -1.46 -9.21 -4.41
C SER A 19 -2.24 -9.95 -5.51
N HIS A 20 -3.07 -10.91 -5.12
CA HIS A 20 -3.89 -11.77 -5.97
C HIS A 20 -5.34 -11.28 -6.14
N LEU A 21 -5.73 -10.24 -5.40
CA LEU A 21 -7.06 -9.67 -5.45
C LEU A 21 -7.07 -8.51 -6.45
N ASN A 22 -8.26 -8.11 -6.92
CA ASN A 22 -8.47 -6.92 -7.77
C ASN A 22 -8.20 -5.59 -7.02
N GLY A 23 -7.21 -5.54 -6.12
CA GLY A 23 -6.74 -4.35 -5.40
C GLY A 23 -5.90 -3.44 -6.30
N SER A 24 -6.38 -3.17 -7.51
CA SER A 24 -5.78 -2.27 -8.48
C SER A 24 -6.57 -0.98 -8.60
N PHE A 25 -5.86 0.14 -8.56
CA PHE A 25 -6.42 1.49 -8.70
C PHE A 25 -5.71 2.19 -9.83
N THR A 26 -6.44 2.95 -10.64
CA THR A 26 -5.86 3.60 -11.82
C THR A 26 -4.78 4.60 -11.40
N ASP A 27 -5.00 5.31 -10.29
CA ASP A 27 -4.11 6.30 -9.69
C ASP A 27 -4.48 6.53 -8.20
N PHE A 28 -3.82 7.51 -7.56
CA PHE A 28 -4.06 7.89 -6.17
C PHE A 28 -5.47 8.48 -5.92
N GLU A 29 -6.06 9.19 -6.89
CA GLU A 29 -7.41 9.76 -6.73
C GLU A 29 -8.47 8.65 -6.74
N ASP A 30 -8.32 7.69 -7.63
CA ASP A 30 -9.15 6.49 -7.67
C ASP A 30 -9.04 5.70 -6.36
N PHE A 31 -7.82 5.58 -5.80
CA PHE A 31 -7.62 4.99 -4.47
C PHE A 31 -8.33 5.79 -3.36
N LYS A 32 -8.30 7.13 -3.38
CA LYS A 32 -9.03 7.94 -2.40
C LYS A 32 -10.54 7.72 -2.48
N LEU A 33 -11.07 7.60 -3.70
CA LEU A 33 -12.50 7.43 -3.94
C LEU A 33 -13.01 6.03 -3.58
N ARG A 34 -12.24 4.98 -3.84
CA ARG A 34 -12.71 3.58 -3.72
C ARG A 34 -11.93 2.70 -2.75
N GLY A 35 -10.77 3.15 -2.29
CA GLY A 35 -9.89 2.40 -1.38
C GLY A 35 -10.56 2.10 -0.04
N HIS A 36 -11.44 2.96 0.45
CA HIS A 36 -12.23 2.71 1.66
C HIS A 36 -13.09 1.44 1.52
N ALA A 37 -13.79 1.26 0.39
CA ALA A 37 -14.64 0.10 0.17
C ALA A 37 -13.81 -1.20 0.07
N PHE A 38 -12.65 -1.12 -0.57
CA PHE A 38 -11.71 -2.24 -0.67
C PHE A 38 -11.15 -2.63 0.71
N ILE A 39 -10.57 -1.69 1.45
CA ILE A 39 -9.96 -1.96 2.76
C ILE A 39 -11.03 -2.35 3.79
N GLY A 40 -12.18 -1.68 3.79
CA GLY A 40 -13.29 -1.99 4.67
C GLY A 40 -13.74 -3.44 4.52
N GLY A 41 -13.90 -3.91 3.28
CA GLY A 41 -14.28 -5.30 2.99
C GLY A 41 -13.24 -6.36 3.37
N LEU A 42 -11.98 -5.98 3.65
CA LEU A 42 -10.95 -6.92 4.11
C LEU A 42 -10.99 -7.15 5.62
N PHE A 43 -11.32 -6.12 6.41
CA PHE A 43 -11.12 -6.12 7.87
C PHE A 43 -12.40 -6.03 8.69
N PHE A 44 -13.49 -5.50 8.13
CA PHE A 44 -14.70 -5.25 8.89
C PHE A 44 -15.92 -5.82 8.18
N ASN A 45 -16.69 -6.62 8.91
CA ASN A 45 -18.02 -7.01 8.50
C ASN A 45 -19.01 -5.94 8.98
N ASP A 46 -19.92 -5.51 8.11
CA ASP A 46 -21.03 -4.61 8.43
C ASP A 46 -20.63 -3.22 8.97
N ILE A 47 -19.92 -2.45 8.14
CA ILE A 47 -19.60 -1.05 8.44
C ILE A 47 -20.79 -0.13 8.07
N LEU A 48 -21.15 0.78 8.98
CA LEU A 48 -22.12 1.85 8.69
C LEU A 48 -21.48 2.98 7.88
N GLU A 49 -20.32 3.48 8.32
CA GLU A 49 -19.55 4.50 7.59
C GLU A 49 -18.05 4.26 7.74
N PHE A 50 -17.34 4.29 6.61
CA PHE A 50 -15.90 4.16 6.53
C PHE A 50 -15.36 5.13 5.48
N SER A 51 -14.58 6.12 5.91
CA SER A 51 -14.11 7.18 5.01
C SER A 51 -12.65 7.53 5.26
N LEU A 52 -11.93 7.81 4.17
CA LEU A 52 -10.51 8.17 4.21
C LEU A 52 -10.34 9.56 4.82
N LYS A 53 -9.52 9.66 5.86
CA LYS A 53 -9.21 10.91 6.56
C LYS A 53 -7.88 11.51 6.09
N ASN A 54 -6.84 10.69 6.11
CA ASN A 54 -5.49 11.09 5.71
C ASN A 54 -4.90 10.02 4.81
N LEU A 55 -4.11 10.47 3.83
CA LEU A 55 -3.30 9.60 2.99
C LEU A 55 -1.91 10.20 2.90
N SER A 56 -0.90 9.37 3.11
CA SER A 56 0.50 9.75 2.91
C SER A 56 1.27 8.60 2.26
N ALA A 57 2.32 8.95 1.55
CA ALA A 57 3.17 8.00 0.84
C ALA A 57 4.63 8.20 1.24
N GLU A 58 5.38 7.10 1.34
CA GLU A 58 6.82 7.15 1.17
C GLU A 58 7.17 7.38 -0.31
N ALA A 59 8.38 7.89 -0.55
CA ALA A 59 8.92 7.95 -1.90
C ALA A 59 8.98 6.54 -2.52
N PHE A 60 8.52 6.41 -3.77
CA PHE A 60 8.72 5.19 -4.53
C PHE A 60 10.21 4.87 -4.68
N LYS A 61 10.55 3.61 -4.44
CA LYS A 61 11.91 3.08 -4.58
C LYS A 61 11.91 2.02 -5.66
N THR A 62 13.04 1.90 -6.34
CA THR A 62 13.29 0.76 -7.22
C THR A 62 13.51 -0.47 -6.35
N VAL A 63 12.73 -1.52 -6.62
CA VAL A 63 12.90 -2.84 -6.04
C VAL A 63 13.34 -3.79 -7.15
N GLU A 64 14.51 -4.39 -6.98
CA GLU A 64 15.02 -5.41 -7.86
C GLU A 64 14.77 -6.79 -7.25
N TYR A 65 14.10 -7.66 -8.00
CA TYR A 65 13.90 -9.05 -7.64
C TYR A 65 14.99 -9.90 -8.26
N VAL A 66 15.74 -10.60 -7.40
CA VAL A 66 16.95 -11.35 -7.78
C VAL A 66 16.76 -12.83 -7.54
N MET A 67 17.05 -13.65 -8.55
CA MET A 67 17.09 -15.11 -8.45
C MET A 67 18.41 -15.61 -9.05
N ASP A 68 19.11 -16.48 -8.32
CA ASP A 68 20.39 -17.06 -8.73
C ASP A 68 21.45 -16.03 -9.18
N GLY A 69 21.42 -14.83 -8.57
CA GLY A 69 22.34 -13.73 -8.87
C GLY A 69 21.96 -12.88 -10.09
N ALA A 70 20.87 -13.18 -10.78
CA ALA A 70 20.34 -12.38 -11.87
C ALA A 70 19.10 -11.56 -11.42
N VAL A 71 19.01 -10.31 -11.86
CA VAL A 71 17.78 -9.52 -11.74
C VAL A 71 16.76 -10.10 -12.72
N ILE A 72 15.65 -10.60 -12.19
CA ILE A 72 14.57 -11.19 -13.00
C ILE A 72 13.39 -10.25 -13.18
N ALA A 73 13.27 -9.22 -12.33
CA ALA A 73 12.29 -8.17 -12.47
C ALA A 73 12.68 -6.91 -11.69
N THR A 74 12.11 -5.78 -12.11
CA THR A 74 12.28 -4.49 -11.47
C THR A 74 10.90 -3.84 -11.35
N GLN A 75 10.59 -3.32 -10.16
CA GLN A 75 9.34 -2.63 -9.89
C GLN A 75 9.56 -1.38 -9.06
N LYS A 76 8.60 -0.45 -9.10
CA LYS A 76 8.58 0.70 -8.21
C LYS A 76 7.61 0.40 -7.08
N GLU A 77 8.10 0.39 -5.85
CA GLU A 77 7.29 0.13 -4.67
C GLU A 77 7.39 1.28 -3.68
N CYS A 78 6.30 1.54 -2.97
CA CYS A 78 6.26 2.46 -1.84
C CYS A 78 5.36 1.90 -0.75
N GLN A 79 5.41 2.54 0.41
CA GLN A 79 4.46 2.32 1.48
C GLN A 79 3.50 3.50 1.57
N LEU A 80 2.20 3.20 1.57
CA LEU A 80 1.16 4.17 1.88
C LEU A 80 0.71 4.02 3.32
N SER A 81 0.43 5.14 3.96
CA SER A 81 -0.27 5.19 5.24
C SER A 81 -1.62 5.84 5.01
N ALA A 82 -2.68 5.13 5.37
CA ALA A 82 -4.05 5.60 5.20
C ALA A 82 -4.80 5.53 6.53
N ASP A 83 -5.24 6.68 7.03
CA ASP A 83 -6.08 6.77 8.21
C ASP A 83 -7.54 6.87 7.78
N TYR A 84 -8.40 6.03 8.37
CA TYR A 84 -9.83 6.02 8.11
C TYR A 84 -10.61 6.33 9.37
N VAL A 85 -11.70 7.09 9.21
CA VAL A 85 -12.73 7.21 10.23
C VAL A 85 -13.69 6.05 10.05
N LEU A 86 -13.87 5.28 11.11
CA LEU A 86 -14.87 4.22 11.23
C LEU A 86 -15.97 4.69 12.17
N VAL A 87 -17.22 4.63 11.71
CA VAL A 87 -18.40 4.86 12.55
C VAL A 87 -19.17 3.56 12.68
N GLN A 88 -19.34 3.07 13.91
CA GLN A 88 -20.09 1.86 14.22
C GLN A 88 -20.91 2.05 15.49
N GLU A 89 -22.22 1.87 15.40
CA GLU A 89 -23.16 1.93 16.53
C GLU A 89 -23.00 3.18 17.43
N GLY A 90 -22.69 4.34 16.83
CA GLY A 90 -22.48 5.60 17.55
C GLY A 90 -21.07 5.81 18.11
N THR A 91 -20.16 4.85 17.93
CA THR A 91 -18.74 4.99 18.23
C THR A 91 -17.99 5.47 16.99
N VAL A 92 -17.15 6.49 17.16
CA VAL A 92 -16.24 7.00 16.12
C VAL A 92 -14.82 6.60 16.49
N ALA A 93 -14.15 5.85 15.61
CA ALA A 93 -12.77 5.42 15.79
C ALA A 93 -11.91 5.86 14.59
N LEU A 94 -10.64 6.13 14.86
CA LEU A 94 -9.62 6.30 13.83
C LEU A 94 -8.85 4.98 13.69
N VAL A 95 -8.84 4.43 12.49
CA VAL A 95 -8.12 3.19 12.17
C VAL A 95 -7.03 3.51 11.15
N SER A 96 -5.82 3.00 11.37
CA SER A 96 -4.65 3.30 10.56
C SER A 96 -4.17 2.06 9.84
N PHE A 97 -3.99 2.20 8.53
CA PHE A 97 -3.54 1.14 7.65
C PHE A 97 -2.20 1.49 7.03
N ARG A 98 -1.36 0.48 6.91
CA ARG A 98 -0.12 0.50 6.14
C ARG A 98 -0.32 -0.38 4.92
N LEU A 99 -0.07 0.17 3.74
CA LEU A 99 -0.25 -0.54 2.48
C LEU A 99 1.08 -0.59 1.74
N ASP A 100 1.50 -1.79 1.35
CA ASP A 100 2.63 -1.93 0.44
C ASP A 100 2.08 -1.88 -0.98
N VAL A 101 2.54 -0.90 -1.76
CA VAL A 101 1.98 -0.57 -3.07
C VAL A 101 3.08 -0.61 -4.11
N ALA A 102 2.73 -1.14 -5.28
CA ALA A 102 3.62 -1.19 -6.42
C ALA A 102 2.99 -0.52 -7.63
N THR A 103 3.82 0.07 -8.49
CA THR A 103 3.41 0.67 -9.75
C THR A 103 4.49 0.52 -10.82
N ASP A 104 4.07 0.59 -12.07
CA ASP A 104 4.88 0.73 -13.27
C ASP A 104 4.68 2.10 -13.95
N SER A 105 3.78 2.93 -13.41
CA SER A 105 3.38 4.21 -13.99
C SER A 105 4.26 5.34 -13.44
N GLN A 106 4.99 6.01 -14.34
CA GLN A 106 5.76 7.20 -13.97
C GLN A 106 4.86 8.32 -13.42
N LYS A 107 3.64 8.43 -13.93
CA LYS A 107 2.66 9.40 -13.41
C LYS A 107 2.36 9.14 -11.93
N ASP A 108 2.16 7.88 -11.54
CA ASP A 108 1.84 7.54 -10.14
C ASP A 108 3.02 7.85 -9.23
N ILE A 109 4.25 7.66 -9.72
CA ILE A 109 5.48 7.99 -9.00
C ILE A 109 5.58 9.51 -8.80
N ASP A 110 5.34 10.29 -9.85
CA ASP A 110 5.41 11.75 -9.79
C ASP A 110 4.30 12.31 -8.88
N ASP A 111 3.07 11.81 -9.02
CA ASP A 111 1.92 12.21 -8.18
C ASP A 111 2.15 11.86 -6.71
N SER A 112 2.88 10.78 -6.40
CA SER A 112 3.17 10.39 -5.02
C SER A 112 3.88 11.50 -4.22
N ILE A 113 4.59 12.41 -4.91
CA ILE A 113 5.30 13.54 -4.32
C ILE A 113 4.33 14.44 -3.56
N ASP A 114 3.12 14.65 -4.08
CA ASP A 114 2.08 15.47 -3.46
C ASP A 114 1.54 14.84 -2.16
N TYR A 115 1.79 13.55 -1.95
CA TYR A 115 1.39 12.78 -0.77
C TYR A 115 2.56 12.52 0.19
N MET A 116 3.78 12.95 -0.14
CA MET A 116 4.93 12.80 0.75
C MET A 116 4.85 13.81 1.88
N ILE A 117 4.61 13.34 3.11
CA ILE A 117 4.68 14.19 4.30
C ILE A 117 6.07 14.08 4.94
N SER A 118 6.74 15.22 5.13
CA SER A 118 8.00 15.31 5.89
C SER A 118 7.74 15.39 7.40
N PRO A 119 8.40 14.56 8.25
CA PRO A 119 8.89 13.21 7.99
C PRO A 119 7.86 12.14 8.39
N PRO A 120 7.98 10.91 7.87
CA PRO A 120 7.21 9.77 8.36
C PRO A 120 7.55 9.51 9.83
N ASN A 121 6.53 9.28 10.66
CA ASN A 121 6.68 8.95 12.09
C ASN A 121 7.31 7.56 12.33
N TRP A 122 7.61 6.82 11.27
CA TRP A 122 8.29 5.54 11.33
C TRP A 122 9.60 5.66 10.57
N ARG A 123 10.69 5.34 11.26
CA ARG A 123 12.10 5.51 10.84
C ARG A 123 12.34 5.23 9.35
N SER A 124 12.37 6.28 8.53
CA SER A 124 12.90 6.20 7.17
C SER A 124 14.42 6.12 7.24
N SER A 125 14.95 4.89 7.28
CA SER A 125 16.34 4.64 6.92
C SER A 125 16.46 4.71 5.40
N VAL A 126 17.09 5.77 4.93
CA VAL A 126 17.39 6.02 3.51
C VAL A 126 18.27 4.89 2.97
N ASN A 127 17.66 3.96 2.23
CA ASN A 127 18.30 3.17 1.20
C ASN A 127 17.49 3.43 -0.08
N LEU A 128 18.15 3.99 -1.10
CA LEU A 128 17.52 4.46 -2.33
C LEU A 128 17.10 3.32 -3.27
N GLU A 129 17.63 2.11 -3.05
CA GLU A 129 17.35 0.92 -3.85
C GLU A 129 17.28 -0.32 -2.93
N LYS A 130 16.26 -1.16 -3.13
CA LYS A 130 16.03 -2.39 -2.36
C LYS A 130 16.23 -3.60 -3.28
N ARG A 131 16.98 -4.60 -2.82
CA ARG A 131 17.09 -5.91 -3.49
C ARG A 131 16.34 -6.96 -2.70
N VAL A 132 15.47 -7.71 -3.36
CA VAL A 132 14.72 -8.82 -2.78
C VAL A 132 15.18 -10.11 -3.45
N HIS A 133 15.76 -11.01 -2.65
CA HIS A 133 16.13 -12.33 -3.13
C HIS A 133 14.90 -13.24 -3.11
N VAL A 134 14.52 -13.77 -4.27
CA VAL A 134 13.39 -14.69 -4.42
C VAL A 134 13.88 -16.07 -4.84
N THR A 135 13.16 -17.09 -4.40
CA THR A 135 13.33 -18.46 -4.87
C THR A 135 12.32 -18.74 -5.97
N LYS A 136 12.60 -19.69 -6.88
CA LYS A 136 11.78 -20.01 -8.06
C LYS A 136 10.29 -20.27 -7.78
N HIS A 137 9.92 -20.57 -6.53
CA HIS A 137 8.54 -20.86 -6.11
C HIS A 137 7.85 -19.71 -5.39
N ASN A 138 8.56 -18.61 -5.11
CA ASN A 138 8.08 -17.44 -4.38
C ASN A 138 8.21 -16.16 -5.23
N LEU A 139 8.08 -16.29 -6.55
CA LEU A 139 7.92 -15.12 -7.42
C LEU A 139 6.59 -14.44 -7.08
N PRO A 140 6.59 -13.17 -6.65
CA PRO A 140 5.35 -12.46 -6.40
C PRO A 140 4.51 -12.42 -7.68
N MET A 141 3.22 -12.75 -7.59
CA MET A 141 2.34 -12.91 -8.75
C MET A 141 2.08 -11.62 -9.56
N PHE A 142 2.56 -10.48 -9.08
CA PHE A 142 2.45 -9.18 -9.75
C PHE A 142 3.66 -8.83 -10.63
N ILE A 143 4.70 -9.66 -10.61
CA ILE A 143 5.88 -9.61 -11.49
C ILE A 143 5.58 -10.28 -12.83
#